data_AF-A0A1A9B9A0-F1
#
_entry.id   AF-A0A1A9B9A0-F1
#
_cell.length_a   1.000
_cell.length_b   1.000
_cell.length_c   1.000
_cell.angle_alpha   90.00
_cell.angle_beta   90.00
_cell.angle_gamma   90.00
#
_symmetry.space_group_name_H-M   'P 1'
#
loop_
_entity.id
_entity.type
_entity.pdbx_description
1 polymer ?
#
loop_
_entity_poly.entity_id
_entity_poly.type
_entity_poly.pdbx_seq_one_letter_code
_entity_poly.pdbx_strand_id
1 'polypeptide(L)'
;MLDAFEEDAGRAPHLVELLEILREGARTLPNNALADGHPDEIVGFVVRPRTRARNTDVLGGLNDGPYVAASDAFNHWWQTGAGAPITLVDLAAVVLEALRYVGPALLDSSEVARLTAITPKRRRAKARARIGDIIAVPTDNHHYHLVVLVCRNRFGAAFGLIRGRYPLRNPPAGLTAAATGIVRYCDEEAISTRRWRIVGHDSQQLGWFPADPEIYHRPGPLLEGLPTVGEFGSGETATGHLRDLTAAEALAIDLAGSYEQVYLHEHFEPALAEFIAPHNG
;
A
#
# COMPACT_ATOMS: atom_id res chain seq x y z
N MET A 1 -7.43 16.10 -14.05
CA MET A 1 -6.24 15.36 -14.52
C MET A 1 -5.52 16.12 -15.63
N LEU A 2 -6.19 16.44 -16.75
CA LEU A 2 -5.55 17.09 -17.90
C LEU A 2 -5.17 18.53 -17.58
N ASP A 3 -6.11 19.29 -17.02
CA ASP A 3 -5.86 20.65 -16.55
C ASP A 3 -4.71 20.69 -15.52
N ALA A 4 -4.70 19.73 -14.57
CA ALA A 4 -3.63 19.60 -13.60
C ALA A 4 -2.27 19.27 -14.24
N PHE A 5 -2.26 18.46 -15.31
CA PHE A 5 -1.02 18.17 -16.03
C PHE A 5 -0.53 19.41 -16.78
N GLU A 6 -1.43 20.15 -17.44
CA GLU A 6 -1.09 21.33 -18.20
C GLU A 6 -0.62 22.48 -17.30
N GLU A 7 -1.22 22.63 -16.12
CA GLU A 7 -0.78 23.55 -15.07
C GLU A 7 0.68 23.32 -14.67
N ASP A 8 1.08 22.04 -14.51
CA ASP A 8 2.44 21.67 -14.11
C ASP A 8 3.45 21.70 -15.27
N ALA A 9 3.08 21.11 -16.41
CA ALA A 9 3.99 20.89 -17.52
C ALA A 9 3.99 22.01 -18.56
N GLY A 10 3.04 22.95 -18.48
CA GLY A 10 2.85 24.03 -19.46
C GLY A 10 2.43 23.55 -20.85
N ARG A 11 1.95 22.31 -20.97
CA ARG A 11 1.48 21.71 -22.22
C ARG A 11 0.53 20.54 -21.97
N ALA A 12 -0.23 20.16 -22.99
CA ALA A 12 -1.00 18.92 -22.99
C ALA A 12 -0.10 17.67 -22.86
N PRO A 13 -0.58 16.60 -22.18
CA PRO A 13 0.15 15.35 -22.08
C PRO A 13 0.18 14.60 -23.42
N HIS A 14 1.29 13.93 -23.70
CA HIS A 14 1.35 12.92 -24.75
C HIS A 14 0.64 11.64 -24.31
N LEU A 15 0.22 10.83 -25.29
CA LEU A 15 -0.48 9.57 -25.01
C LEU A 15 0.30 8.66 -24.04
N VAL A 16 1.62 8.54 -24.20
CA VAL A 16 2.44 7.71 -23.31
C VAL A 16 2.43 8.21 -21.86
N GLU A 17 2.48 9.54 -21.66
CA GLU A 17 2.45 10.16 -20.33
C GLU A 17 1.08 9.96 -19.67
N LEU A 18 0.02 10.13 -20.45
CA LEU A 18 -1.35 9.89 -20.02
C LEU A 18 -1.58 8.43 -19.59
N LEU A 19 -1.05 7.46 -20.35
CA LEU A 19 -1.15 6.05 -19.99
C LEU A 19 -0.38 5.69 -18.71
N GLU A 20 0.73 6.37 -18.41
CA GLU A 20 1.47 6.18 -17.16
C GLU A 20 0.71 6.78 -15.96
N ILE A 21 0.08 7.94 -16.12
CA ILE A 21 -0.77 8.53 -15.07
C ILE A 21 -2.01 7.65 -14.83
N LEU A 22 -2.66 7.18 -15.90
CA LEU A 22 -3.79 6.25 -15.81
C LEU A 22 -3.39 4.90 -15.21
N ARG A 23 -2.15 4.43 -15.42
CA ARG A 23 -1.61 3.24 -14.75
C ARG A 23 -1.62 3.43 -13.23
N GLU A 24 -1.13 4.56 -12.73
CA GLU A 24 -1.14 4.83 -11.29
C GLU A 24 -2.55 4.93 -10.74
N GLY A 25 -3.46 5.65 -11.41
CA GLY A 25 -4.86 5.70 -11.02
C GLY A 25 -5.55 4.33 -11.03
N ALA A 26 -5.28 3.48 -12.00
CA ALA A 26 -5.85 2.12 -12.04
C ALA A 26 -5.38 1.27 -10.85
N ARG A 27 -4.16 1.50 -10.33
CA ARG A 27 -3.60 0.78 -9.17
C ARG A 27 -4.24 1.18 -7.84
N THR A 28 -4.99 2.28 -7.78
CA THR A 28 -5.70 2.71 -6.57
C THR A 28 -7.08 2.09 -6.41
N LEU A 29 -7.54 1.30 -7.39
CA LEU A 29 -8.80 0.58 -7.30
C LEU A 29 -8.80 -0.38 -6.08
N PRO A 30 -9.97 -0.68 -5.49
CA PRO A 30 -10.08 -1.69 -4.44
C PRO A 30 -9.53 -3.06 -4.87
N ASN A 31 -9.00 -3.84 -3.93
CA ASN A 31 -8.38 -5.14 -4.24
C ASN A 31 -9.33 -6.17 -4.88
N ASN A 32 -10.64 -6.00 -4.67
CA ASN A 32 -11.71 -6.81 -5.24
C ASN A 32 -12.32 -6.18 -6.51
N ALA A 33 -11.75 -5.08 -7.03
CA ALA A 33 -12.27 -4.43 -8.22
C ALA A 33 -12.11 -5.27 -9.49
N LEU A 34 -11.11 -6.16 -9.50
CA LEU A 34 -10.78 -7.00 -10.65
C LEU A 34 -11.12 -8.46 -10.38
N ALA A 35 -11.84 -9.09 -11.31
CA ALA A 35 -12.25 -10.49 -11.24
C ALA A 35 -11.13 -11.48 -11.58
N ASP A 36 -10.13 -11.03 -12.36
CA ASP A 36 -9.08 -11.86 -12.95
C ASP A 36 -7.66 -11.40 -12.60
N GLY A 37 -7.52 -10.55 -11.56
CA GLY A 37 -6.23 -10.05 -11.09
C GLY A 37 -6.36 -9.06 -9.93
N HIS A 38 -5.27 -8.34 -9.65
CA HIS A 38 -5.28 -7.26 -8.68
C HIS A 38 -4.79 -5.95 -9.33
N PRO A 39 -5.31 -4.79 -8.88
CA PRO A 39 -4.90 -3.49 -9.41
C PRO A 39 -3.38 -3.26 -9.43
N ASP A 40 -2.66 -3.71 -8.39
CA ASP A 40 -1.21 -3.56 -8.26
C ASP A 40 -0.37 -4.42 -9.24
N GLU A 41 -1.01 -5.35 -9.95
CA GLU A 41 -0.38 -6.15 -11.00
C GLU A 41 -0.29 -5.40 -12.34
N ILE A 42 -1.04 -4.31 -12.49
CA ILE A 42 -1.02 -3.45 -13.68
C ILE A 42 0.29 -2.66 -13.67
N VAL A 43 1.18 -2.99 -14.60
CA VAL A 43 2.47 -2.29 -14.77
C VAL A 43 2.49 -1.36 -15.98
N GLY A 44 1.34 -1.12 -16.57
CA GLY A 44 1.16 -0.15 -17.66
C GLY A 44 0.05 -0.57 -18.61
N PHE A 45 -0.19 0.27 -19.61
CA PHE A 45 -1.12 0.02 -20.69
C PHE A 45 -0.36 0.00 -22.02
N VAL A 46 -0.67 -0.98 -22.87
CA VAL A 46 -0.09 -1.12 -24.21
C VAL A 46 -1.17 -0.81 -25.23
N VAL A 47 -0.88 0.12 -26.13
CA VAL A 47 -1.79 0.50 -27.22
C VAL A 47 -1.49 -0.23 -28.51
N ARG A 48 -2.50 -0.34 -29.39
CA ARG A 48 -2.37 -0.79 -30.78
C ARG A 48 -2.90 0.26 -31.77
N PRO A 49 -2.11 0.64 -32.80
CA PRO A 49 -0.72 0.23 -33.05
C PRO A 49 0.22 0.74 -31.95
N ARG A 50 1.36 0.07 -31.76
CA ARG A 50 2.33 0.47 -30.73
C ARG A 50 2.90 1.84 -31.07
N THR A 51 2.73 2.79 -30.17
CA THR A 51 3.42 4.08 -30.23
C THR A 51 4.89 3.87 -29.84
N ARG A 52 5.82 4.51 -30.56
CA ARG A 52 7.22 4.54 -30.11
C ARG A 52 7.27 5.22 -28.75
N ALA A 53 7.96 4.61 -27.78
CA ALA A 53 8.21 5.23 -26.49
C ALA A 53 8.90 6.59 -26.72
N ARG A 54 8.23 7.66 -26.32
CA ARG A 54 8.84 8.99 -26.19
C ARG A 54 9.36 9.14 -24.77
N ASN A 55 10.27 10.08 -24.60
CA ASN A 55 10.82 10.41 -23.30
C ASN A 55 9.70 10.84 -22.34
N THR A 56 9.60 10.21 -21.17
CA THR A 56 8.61 10.50 -20.11
C THR A 56 9.23 11.26 -18.93
N ASP A 57 10.41 11.88 -19.10
CA ASP A 57 11.11 12.62 -18.05
C ASP A 57 10.24 13.68 -17.36
N VAL A 58 9.28 14.27 -18.08
CA VAL A 58 8.34 15.26 -17.51
C VAL A 58 7.57 14.71 -16.31
N LEU A 59 7.27 13.40 -16.30
CA LEU A 59 6.48 12.77 -15.24
C LEU A 59 7.17 12.86 -13.87
N GLY A 60 8.51 12.91 -13.85
CA GLY A 60 9.29 13.05 -12.62
C GLY A 60 9.25 14.46 -12.02
N GLY A 61 8.77 15.45 -12.78
CA GLY A 61 8.62 16.85 -12.34
C GLY A 61 7.17 17.28 -12.07
N LEU A 62 6.19 16.40 -12.25
CA LEU A 62 4.78 16.70 -11.96
C LEU A 62 4.50 16.70 -10.46
N ASN A 63 3.52 17.50 -10.04
CA ASN A 63 2.92 17.38 -8.72
C ASN A 63 1.99 16.15 -8.66
N ASP A 64 1.36 15.90 -7.51
CA ASP A 64 0.46 14.76 -7.31
C ASP A 64 -0.93 14.93 -7.94
N GLY A 65 -1.32 16.15 -8.31
CA GLY A 65 -2.62 16.53 -8.86
C GLY A 65 -3.10 15.68 -10.04
N PRO A 66 -2.29 15.46 -11.11
CA PRO A 66 -2.66 14.56 -12.19
C PRO A 66 -2.94 13.13 -11.73
N TYR A 67 -2.16 12.62 -10.78
CA TYR A 67 -2.27 11.25 -10.25
C TYR A 67 -3.48 11.11 -9.30
N VAL A 68 -3.72 12.10 -8.45
CA VAL A 68 -4.91 12.17 -7.59
C VAL A 68 -6.17 12.20 -8.46
N ALA A 69 -6.22 13.07 -9.46
CA ALA A 69 -7.37 13.15 -10.36
C ALA A 69 -7.63 11.86 -11.16
N ALA A 70 -6.57 11.15 -11.56
CA ALA A 70 -6.72 9.84 -12.20
C ALA A 70 -7.26 8.78 -11.22
N SER A 71 -6.74 8.77 -9.98
CA SER A 71 -7.18 7.88 -8.91
C SER A 71 -8.65 8.11 -8.55
N ASP A 72 -9.06 9.38 -8.44
CA ASP A 72 -10.44 9.78 -8.18
C ASP A 72 -11.37 9.35 -9.32
N ALA A 73 -10.95 9.53 -10.58
CA ALA A 73 -11.74 9.10 -11.73
C ALA A 73 -11.98 7.59 -11.74
N PHE A 74 -10.95 6.76 -11.48
CA PHE A 74 -11.10 5.31 -11.41
C PHE A 74 -11.96 4.87 -10.21
N ASN A 75 -11.75 5.47 -9.04
CA ASN A 75 -12.54 5.16 -7.85
C ASN A 75 -14.00 5.58 -8.02
N HIS A 76 -14.26 6.77 -8.59
CA HIS A 76 -15.61 7.22 -8.89
C HIS A 76 -16.29 6.31 -9.91
N TRP A 77 -15.60 5.97 -11.00
CA TRP A 77 -16.09 5.03 -12.01
C TRP A 77 -16.43 3.67 -11.40
N TRP A 78 -15.58 3.13 -10.52
CA TRP A 78 -15.83 1.88 -9.82
C TRP A 78 -17.03 1.96 -8.86
N GLN A 79 -17.15 3.05 -8.10
CA GLN A 79 -18.24 3.27 -7.15
C GLN A 79 -19.59 3.49 -7.83
N THR A 80 -19.60 4.16 -8.99
CA THR A 80 -20.81 4.48 -9.76
C THR A 80 -21.18 3.40 -10.78
N GLY A 81 -20.23 2.53 -11.11
CA GLY A 81 -20.44 1.34 -11.93
C GLY A 81 -21.23 0.24 -11.21
N ALA A 82 -21.16 -0.98 -11.73
CA ALA A 82 -21.99 -2.11 -11.27
C ALA A 82 -21.73 -2.56 -9.81
N GLY A 83 -20.69 -2.05 -9.14
CA GLY A 83 -20.23 -2.53 -7.83
C GLY A 83 -19.72 -3.99 -7.85
N ALA A 84 -19.69 -4.62 -9.03
CA ALA A 84 -19.26 -5.99 -9.25
C ALA A 84 -17.86 -6.02 -9.87
N PRO A 85 -16.99 -6.97 -9.48
CA PRO A 85 -15.65 -7.11 -10.05
C PRO A 85 -15.69 -7.20 -11.58
N ILE A 86 -14.87 -6.40 -12.25
CA ILE A 86 -14.71 -6.41 -13.72
C ILE A 86 -13.44 -7.15 -14.13
N THR A 87 -13.33 -7.60 -15.37
CA THR A 87 -12.06 -8.16 -15.85
C THR A 87 -11.08 -7.05 -16.25
N LEU A 88 -9.80 -7.37 -16.32
CA LEU A 88 -8.79 -6.47 -16.88
C LEU A 88 -9.09 -6.07 -18.34
N VAL A 89 -9.79 -6.92 -19.09
CA VAL A 89 -10.23 -6.61 -20.45
C VAL A 89 -11.29 -5.51 -20.44
N ASP A 90 -12.24 -5.57 -19.50
CA ASP A 90 -13.26 -4.54 -19.33
C ASP A 90 -12.63 -3.20 -18.91
N LEU A 91 -11.66 -3.24 -17.98
CA LEU A 91 -10.92 -2.04 -17.58
C LEU A 91 -10.23 -1.38 -18.78
N ALA A 92 -9.61 -2.18 -19.65
CA ALA A 92 -8.93 -1.69 -20.83
C ALA A 92 -9.90 -1.09 -21.85
N ALA A 93 -11.11 -1.64 -21.98
CA ALA A 93 -12.17 -1.11 -22.81
C ALA A 93 -12.64 0.26 -22.30
N VAL A 94 -12.82 0.41 -20.98
CA VAL A 94 -13.18 1.69 -20.34
C VAL A 94 -12.10 2.74 -20.59
N VAL A 95 -10.83 2.40 -20.39
CA VAL A 95 -9.72 3.31 -20.66
C VAL A 95 -9.68 3.69 -22.14
N LEU A 96 -9.89 2.74 -23.06
CA LEU A 96 -9.93 3.01 -24.49
C LEU A 96 -11.08 3.96 -24.87
N GLU A 97 -12.27 3.75 -24.30
CA GLU A 97 -13.44 4.60 -24.54
C GLU A 97 -13.20 6.01 -24.01
N ALA A 98 -12.67 6.16 -22.80
CA ALA A 98 -12.30 7.45 -22.23
C ALA A 98 -11.27 8.17 -23.11
N LEU A 99 -10.21 7.48 -23.55
CA LEU A 99 -9.23 8.07 -24.46
C LEU A 99 -9.80 8.45 -25.82
N ARG A 100 -10.81 7.73 -26.33
CA ARG A 100 -11.49 8.11 -27.58
C ARG A 100 -12.41 9.32 -27.40
N TYR A 101 -13.06 9.42 -26.25
CA TYR A 101 -13.92 10.55 -25.93
C TYR A 101 -13.11 11.84 -25.79
N VAL A 102 -11.99 11.80 -25.07
CA VAL A 102 -11.17 12.99 -24.79
C VAL A 102 -10.10 13.23 -25.86
N GLY A 103 -9.70 12.19 -26.59
CA GLY A 103 -8.57 12.19 -27.50
C GLY A 103 -8.52 13.30 -28.56
N PRO A 104 -9.62 13.70 -29.22
CA PRO A 104 -9.59 14.79 -30.20
C PRO A 104 -9.14 16.15 -29.64
N ALA A 105 -9.24 16.35 -28.33
CA ALA A 105 -8.79 17.57 -27.65
C ALA A 105 -7.34 17.48 -27.12
N LEU A 106 -6.73 16.29 -27.09
CA LEU A 106 -5.50 16.01 -26.34
C LEU A 106 -4.33 15.52 -27.17
N LEU A 107 -4.63 14.85 -28.28
CA LEU A 107 -3.66 14.17 -29.11
C LEU A 107 -3.86 14.65 -30.54
N ASP A 108 -2.84 14.47 -31.39
CA ASP A 108 -3.06 14.59 -32.82
C ASP A 108 -4.25 13.69 -33.17
N SER A 109 -5.32 14.28 -33.73
CA SER A 109 -6.58 13.58 -34.01
C SER A 109 -6.38 12.32 -34.86
N SER A 110 -5.29 12.26 -35.63
CA SER A 110 -4.87 11.09 -36.39
C SER A 110 -4.31 9.94 -35.54
N GLU A 111 -3.73 10.21 -34.36
CA GLU A 111 -3.23 9.19 -33.43
C GLU A 111 -4.37 8.53 -32.66
N VAL A 112 -5.35 9.29 -32.19
CA VAL A 112 -6.52 8.77 -31.44
C VAL A 112 -7.40 7.92 -32.32
N ALA A 113 -7.68 8.39 -33.55
CA ALA A 113 -8.48 7.64 -34.50
C ALA A 113 -7.85 6.28 -34.85
N ARG A 114 -6.53 6.12 -34.67
CA ARG A 114 -5.80 4.87 -34.89
C ARG A 114 -5.74 3.97 -33.64
N LEU A 115 -6.13 4.45 -32.46
CA LEU A 115 -6.20 3.63 -31.25
C LEU A 115 -7.34 2.62 -31.38
N THR A 116 -6.96 1.40 -31.75
CA THR A 116 -7.90 0.30 -31.98
C THR A 116 -8.06 -0.57 -30.74
N ALA A 117 -7.03 -0.66 -29.91
CA ALA A 117 -7.06 -1.44 -28.68
C ALA A 117 -6.09 -0.88 -27.62
N ILE A 118 -6.45 -1.12 -26.36
CA ILE A 118 -5.59 -0.98 -25.18
C ILE A 118 -5.56 -2.33 -24.49
N THR A 119 -4.40 -2.71 -23.98
CA THR A 119 -4.24 -3.95 -23.21
C THR A 119 -3.44 -3.65 -21.95
N PRO A 120 -3.91 -4.04 -20.75
CA PRO A 120 -3.14 -3.86 -19.53
C PRO A 120 -1.94 -4.81 -19.59
N LYS A 121 -0.75 -4.26 -19.38
CA LYS A 121 0.45 -5.05 -19.16
C LYS A 121 0.42 -5.49 -17.71
N ARG A 122 0.43 -6.80 -17.50
CA ARG A 122 0.55 -7.39 -16.16
C ARG A 122 2.01 -7.73 -15.89
N ARG A 123 2.43 -7.58 -14.63
CA ARG A 123 3.51 -8.43 -14.12
C ARG A 123 2.91 -9.65 -13.45
N ARG A 124 3.73 -10.68 -13.24
CA ARG A 124 3.34 -11.85 -12.45
C ARG A 124 2.86 -11.38 -11.07
N ALA A 125 1.70 -11.89 -10.65
CA ALA A 125 1.16 -11.69 -9.31
C ALA A 125 2.29 -11.83 -8.28
N LYS A 126 2.58 -10.74 -7.55
CA LYS A 126 3.51 -10.83 -6.43
C LYS A 126 2.86 -11.70 -5.35
N ALA A 127 3.67 -12.41 -4.57
CA ALA A 127 3.12 -13.13 -3.43
C ALA A 127 2.48 -12.10 -2.50
N ARG A 128 1.19 -12.26 -2.18
CA ARG A 128 0.46 -11.34 -1.33
C ARG A 128 -0.05 -12.11 -0.12
N ALA A 129 0.24 -11.58 1.06
CA ALA A 129 -0.26 -12.15 2.29
C ALA A 129 -1.78 -11.88 2.43
N ARG A 130 -2.47 -12.73 3.16
CA ARG A 130 -3.85 -12.51 3.60
C ARG A 130 -3.83 -12.12 5.06
N ILE A 131 -4.83 -11.37 5.49
CA ILE A 131 -5.02 -11.12 6.93
C ILE A 131 -5.13 -12.48 7.64
N GLY A 132 -4.34 -12.69 8.69
CA GLY A 132 -4.17 -13.97 9.38
C GLY A 132 -3.04 -14.86 8.86
N ASP A 133 -2.32 -14.46 7.81
CA ASP A 133 -1.12 -15.17 7.37
C ASP A 133 0.02 -15.00 8.40
N ILE A 134 0.71 -16.11 8.64
CA ILE A 134 1.91 -16.18 9.48
C ILE A 134 3.11 -16.07 8.54
N ILE A 135 3.94 -15.07 8.79
CA ILE A 135 5.03 -14.67 7.91
C ILE A 135 6.35 -14.83 8.66
N ALA A 136 7.28 -15.54 8.03
CA ALA A 136 8.65 -15.71 8.49
C ALA A 136 9.51 -14.56 7.97
N VAL A 137 10.00 -13.76 8.91
CA VAL A 137 10.93 -12.64 8.71
C VAL A 137 12.35 -13.16 9.00
N PRO A 138 13.28 -13.10 8.04
CA PRO A 138 14.62 -13.67 8.22
C PRO A 138 15.38 -12.97 9.35
N THR A 139 16.20 -13.75 10.05
CA THR A 139 17.18 -13.26 11.04
C THR A 139 18.56 -13.80 10.68
N ASP A 140 19.58 -13.34 11.40
CA ASP A 140 20.91 -13.91 11.33
C ASP A 140 20.90 -15.37 11.82
N ASN A 141 21.66 -16.25 11.16
CA ASN A 141 21.81 -17.68 11.49
C ASN A 141 20.65 -18.61 11.10
N HIS A 142 20.00 -18.39 9.94
CA HIS A 142 18.97 -19.30 9.38
C HIS A 142 17.73 -19.51 10.26
N HIS A 143 17.52 -18.63 11.24
CA HIS A 143 16.30 -18.56 12.02
C HIS A 143 15.41 -17.43 11.50
N TYR A 144 14.17 -17.45 11.93
CA TYR A 144 13.15 -16.50 11.54
C TYR A 144 12.40 -15.99 12.76
N HIS A 145 12.10 -14.71 12.76
CA HIS A 145 11.01 -14.19 13.56
C HIS A 145 9.69 -14.49 12.86
N LEU A 146 8.62 -14.66 13.63
CA LEU A 146 7.28 -14.85 13.08
C LEU A 146 6.46 -13.60 13.36
N VAL A 147 5.73 -13.15 12.36
CA VAL A 147 4.73 -12.09 12.48
C VAL A 147 3.42 -12.54 11.86
N VAL A 148 2.31 -11.98 12.33
CA VAL A 148 0.97 -12.24 11.79
C VAL A 148 0.47 -10.98 11.09
N LEU A 149 0.04 -11.07 9.83
CA LEU A 149 -0.59 -9.94 9.17
C LEU A 149 -1.98 -9.68 9.79
N VAL A 150 -2.13 -8.59 10.53
CA VAL A 150 -3.33 -8.25 11.31
C VAL A 150 -4.34 -7.48 10.47
N CYS A 151 -3.91 -6.39 9.85
CA CYS A 151 -4.79 -5.57 9.02
C CYS A 151 -4.01 -4.83 7.93
N ARG A 152 -4.75 -4.18 7.04
CA ARG A 152 -4.24 -3.21 6.08
C ARG A 152 -5.13 -1.99 6.12
N ASN A 153 -4.54 -0.82 6.28
CA ASN A 153 -5.26 0.44 6.25
C ASN A 153 -4.36 1.52 5.62
N ARG A 154 -4.73 2.80 5.77
CA ARG A 154 -4.01 3.92 5.18
C ARG A 154 -2.57 4.07 5.68
N PHE A 155 -2.21 3.45 6.82
CA PHE A 155 -0.84 3.46 7.35
C PHE A 155 0.05 2.36 6.76
N GLY A 156 -0.52 1.38 6.04
CA GLY A 156 0.19 0.23 5.48
C GLY A 156 -0.33 -1.10 6.02
N ALA A 157 0.56 -2.10 6.10
CA ALA A 157 0.24 -3.41 6.65
C ALA A 157 0.69 -3.51 8.12
N ALA A 158 -0.24 -3.92 8.98
CA ALA A 158 0.02 -4.06 10.41
C ALA A 158 0.40 -5.51 10.74
N PHE A 159 1.53 -5.70 11.41
CA PHE A 159 2.08 -7.00 11.76
C PHE A 159 2.10 -7.20 13.28
N GLY A 160 1.37 -8.22 13.74
CA GLY A 160 1.36 -8.67 15.12
C GLY A 160 2.60 -9.50 15.41
N LEU A 161 3.30 -9.19 16.49
CA LEU A 161 4.62 -9.77 16.75
C LEU A 161 4.53 -11.04 17.59
N ILE A 162 5.30 -12.06 17.19
CA ILE A 162 5.45 -13.30 17.95
C ILE A 162 6.89 -13.40 18.47
N ARG A 163 7.04 -13.55 19.79
CA ARG A 163 8.34 -13.69 20.44
C ARG A 163 9.02 -14.99 20.04
N GLY A 164 10.35 -14.94 19.92
CA GLY A 164 11.19 -16.12 19.70
C GLY A 164 11.84 -16.18 18.33
N ARG A 165 12.58 -17.26 18.10
CA ARG A 165 13.28 -17.55 16.85
C ARG A 165 12.94 -18.96 16.42
N TYR A 166 12.57 -19.11 15.16
CA TYR A 166 11.95 -20.31 14.64
C TYR A 166 12.68 -20.78 13.38
N PRO A 167 12.79 -22.10 13.13
CA PRO A 167 13.26 -22.59 11.84
C PRO A 167 12.21 -22.27 10.75
N LEU A 168 12.62 -22.25 9.47
CA LEU A 168 11.72 -22.01 8.31
C LEU A 168 10.72 -23.14 8.01
N ARG A 169 10.27 -23.88 9.02
CA ARG A 169 9.28 -24.94 8.86
C ARG A 169 7.90 -24.39 9.23
N ASN A 170 6.88 -25.24 9.12
CA ASN A 170 5.54 -24.90 9.59
C ASN A 170 5.61 -24.28 11.00
N PRO A 171 4.81 -23.24 11.28
CA PRO A 171 4.82 -22.59 12.58
C PRO A 171 4.61 -23.64 13.68
N PRO A 172 5.39 -23.61 14.77
CA PRO A 172 5.24 -24.58 15.85
C PRO A 172 3.87 -24.45 16.50
N ALA A 173 3.39 -25.54 17.10
CA ALA A 173 2.21 -25.47 17.94
C ALA A 173 2.45 -24.54 19.14
N GLY A 174 1.41 -23.84 19.61
CA GLY A 174 1.47 -23.04 20.83
C GLY A 174 2.00 -21.61 20.69
N LEU A 175 1.97 -21.02 19.49
CA LEU A 175 2.38 -19.62 19.28
C LEU A 175 1.64 -18.60 20.16
N THR A 176 0.44 -18.92 20.65
CA THR A 176 -0.35 -18.06 21.52
C THR A 176 0.43 -17.59 22.76
N ALA A 177 1.21 -18.47 23.39
CA ALA A 177 2.00 -18.11 24.57
C ALA A 177 3.17 -17.17 24.25
N ALA A 178 3.54 -17.07 22.98
CA ALA A 178 4.61 -16.20 22.48
C ALA A 178 4.08 -14.91 21.84
N ALA A 179 2.77 -14.75 21.65
CA ALA A 179 2.19 -13.52 21.13
C ALA A 179 2.44 -12.36 22.10
N THR A 180 2.96 -11.24 21.61
CA THR A 180 3.33 -10.11 22.47
C THR A 180 2.18 -9.14 22.70
N GLY A 181 1.11 -9.21 21.90
CA GLY A 181 0.06 -8.20 21.82
C GLY A 181 0.50 -6.90 21.10
N ILE A 182 1.79 -6.79 20.76
CA ILE A 182 2.36 -5.63 20.08
C ILE A 182 2.10 -5.76 18.57
N VAL A 183 1.70 -4.65 17.95
CA VAL A 183 1.57 -4.51 16.50
C VAL A 183 2.50 -3.41 15.99
N ARG A 184 3.08 -3.63 14.81
CA ARG A 184 3.91 -2.65 14.09
C ARG A 184 3.50 -2.59 12.62
N TYR A 185 3.42 -1.39 12.08
CA TYR A 185 3.20 -1.19 10.65
C TYR A 185 4.51 -1.35 9.88
N CYS A 186 4.43 -1.86 8.66
CA CYS A 186 5.52 -1.96 7.69
C CYS A 186 4.93 -2.10 6.27
N ASP A 187 5.72 -1.82 5.24
CA ASP A 187 5.40 -2.21 3.87
C ASP A 187 5.31 -3.74 3.71
N GLU A 188 4.81 -4.19 2.55
CA GLU A 188 4.73 -5.60 2.18
C GLU A 188 5.71 -5.99 1.08
N GLU A 189 6.67 -5.12 0.76
CA GLU A 189 7.58 -5.34 -0.36
C GLU A 189 8.40 -6.62 -0.17
N ALA A 190 8.86 -6.88 1.05
CA ALA A 190 9.61 -8.10 1.38
C ALA A 190 8.79 -9.39 1.14
N ILE A 191 7.49 -9.38 1.39
CA ILE A 191 6.59 -10.51 1.10
C ILE A 191 6.48 -10.68 -0.42
N SER A 192 6.28 -9.54 -1.09
CA SER A 192 6.05 -9.44 -2.52
C SER A 192 7.24 -9.95 -3.36
N THR A 193 8.47 -9.76 -2.86
CA THR A 193 9.73 -10.24 -3.42
C THR A 193 10.13 -11.64 -2.94
N ARG A 194 9.32 -12.25 -2.07
CA ARG A 194 9.57 -13.55 -1.40
C ARG A 194 10.80 -13.57 -0.49
N ARG A 195 11.29 -12.41 -0.08
CA ARG A 195 12.28 -12.28 0.99
C ARG A 195 11.70 -12.76 2.30
N TRP A 196 10.49 -12.28 2.62
CA TRP A 196 9.65 -12.86 3.69
C TRP A 196 8.79 -13.97 3.12
N ARG A 197 8.59 -15.03 3.91
CA ARG A 197 7.86 -16.21 3.47
C ARG A 197 6.60 -16.42 4.28
N ILE A 198 5.47 -16.60 3.61
CA ILE A 198 4.25 -17.06 4.25
C ILE A 198 4.45 -18.55 4.61
N VAL A 199 4.39 -18.87 5.89
CA VAL A 199 4.65 -20.22 6.43
C VAL A 199 3.40 -20.89 7.02
N GLY A 200 2.32 -20.13 7.19
CA GLY A 200 1.04 -20.65 7.64
C GLY A 200 -0.07 -19.61 7.54
N HIS A 201 -1.28 -20.02 7.90
CA HIS A 201 -2.45 -19.15 7.98
C HIS A 201 -3.35 -19.65 9.10
N ASP A 202 -3.75 -18.75 9.99
CA ASP A 202 -4.68 -19.04 11.08
C ASP A 202 -5.37 -17.75 11.53
N SER A 203 -6.63 -17.58 11.14
CA SER A 203 -7.41 -16.39 11.49
C SER A 203 -7.73 -16.29 12.99
N GLN A 204 -7.63 -17.38 13.76
CA GLN A 204 -7.87 -17.32 15.21
C GLN A 204 -6.80 -16.49 15.93
N GLN A 205 -5.60 -16.38 15.34
CA GLN A 205 -4.48 -15.61 15.89
C GLN A 205 -4.73 -14.11 15.89
N LEU A 206 -5.65 -13.64 15.05
CA LEU A 206 -6.04 -12.23 15.01
C LEU A 206 -6.62 -11.76 16.35
N GLY A 207 -7.25 -12.66 17.12
CA GLY A 207 -7.77 -12.36 18.45
C GLY A 207 -6.69 -12.03 19.50
N TRP A 208 -5.40 -12.21 19.18
CA TRP A 208 -4.29 -11.87 20.07
C TRP A 208 -3.84 -10.41 19.91
N PHE A 209 -4.35 -9.70 18.90
CA PHE A 209 -3.91 -8.37 18.53
C PHE A 209 -5.11 -7.42 18.37
N PRO A 210 -4.93 -6.10 18.57
CA PRO A 210 -5.95 -5.12 18.24
C PRO A 210 -6.29 -5.18 16.73
N ALA A 211 -7.59 -5.21 16.41
CA ALA A 211 -8.07 -5.34 15.04
C ALA A 211 -7.80 -4.09 14.17
N ASP A 212 -7.82 -2.91 14.79
CA ASP A 212 -7.45 -1.63 14.16
C ASP A 212 -6.40 -0.91 15.04
N PRO A 213 -5.11 -1.27 14.91
CA PRO A 213 -4.05 -0.72 15.73
C PRO A 213 -3.80 0.75 15.39
N GLU A 214 -3.70 1.60 16.41
CA GLU A 214 -3.30 3.00 16.27
C GLU A 214 -1.81 3.12 15.87
N ILE A 215 -1.43 4.22 15.21
CA ILE A 215 -0.04 4.68 15.18
C ILE A 215 0.15 5.76 16.24
N TYR A 216 1.29 5.80 16.91
CA TYR A 216 1.49 6.71 18.05
C TYR A 216 2.47 7.82 17.71
N HIS A 217 2.10 9.04 18.06
CA HIS A 217 2.89 10.24 17.85
C HIS A 217 3.46 10.72 19.18
N ARG A 218 4.78 10.93 19.22
CA ARG A 218 5.45 11.45 20.41
C ARG A 218 5.01 12.89 20.69
N PRO A 219 4.96 13.31 21.96
CA PRO A 219 4.78 14.72 22.28
C PRO A 219 5.90 15.54 21.61
N GLY A 220 5.52 16.64 20.97
CA GLY A 220 6.42 17.49 20.21
C GLY A 220 5.96 18.95 20.23
N PRO A 221 6.83 19.89 19.81
CA PRO A 221 6.44 21.28 19.71
C PRO A 221 5.27 21.44 18.73
N LEU A 222 4.34 22.33 19.04
CA LEU A 222 3.28 22.74 18.11
C LEU A 222 3.91 23.25 16.81
N LEU A 223 3.71 22.51 15.73
CA LEU A 223 4.07 22.92 14.37
C LEU A 223 2.84 23.49 13.69
N GLU A 224 2.98 24.67 13.08
CA GLU A 224 1.89 25.35 12.41
C GLU A 224 1.32 24.50 11.27
N GLY A 225 -0.01 24.30 11.27
CA GLY A 225 -0.72 23.49 10.28
C GLY A 225 -0.80 21.99 10.58
N LEU A 226 -0.17 21.49 11.66
CA LEU A 226 -0.31 20.11 12.10
C LEU A 226 -1.27 19.98 13.30
N PRO A 227 -1.97 18.84 13.44
CA PRO A 227 -2.79 18.57 14.61
C PRO A 227 -1.97 18.62 15.91
N THR A 228 -2.54 19.21 16.95
CA THR A 228 -1.92 19.24 18.28
C THR A 228 -1.80 17.81 18.82
N VAL A 229 -0.60 17.44 19.25
CA VAL A 229 -0.34 16.20 20.00
C VAL A 229 -0.41 16.53 21.50
N GLY A 230 -1.17 15.75 22.27
CA GLY A 230 -1.28 15.91 23.72
C GLY A 230 0.05 15.76 24.47
N GLU A 231 0.03 16.11 25.76
CA GLU A 231 1.22 16.13 26.64
C GLU A 231 1.98 14.78 26.67
N PHE A 232 1.26 13.67 26.58
CA PHE A 232 1.83 12.32 26.60
C PHE A 232 1.89 11.66 25.23
N GLY A 233 1.67 12.41 24.15
CA GLY A 233 1.52 11.87 22.80
C GLY A 233 0.06 11.64 22.39
N SER A 234 -0.13 11.13 21.18
CA SER A 234 -1.45 10.81 20.64
C SER A 234 -1.44 9.48 19.89
N GLY A 235 -2.56 8.77 19.91
CA GLY A 235 -2.85 7.65 19.03
C GLY A 235 -3.67 8.13 17.83
N GLU A 236 -3.29 7.70 16.63
CA GLU A 236 -4.01 7.97 15.40
C GLU A 236 -4.62 6.69 14.86
N THR A 237 -5.94 6.71 14.67
CA THR A 237 -6.70 5.61 14.09
C THR A 237 -6.60 5.59 12.56
N ALA A 238 -7.00 4.47 11.95
CA ALA A 238 -7.03 4.33 10.48
C ALA A 238 -7.91 5.36 9.76
N THR A 239 -8.84 6.02 10.45
CA THR A 239 -9.70 7.07 9.89
C THR A 239 -9.07 8.46 10.01
N GLY A 240 -7.93 8.59 10.68
CA GLY A 240 -7.27 9.88 10.95
C GLY A 240 -7.80 10.62 12.16
N HIS A 241 -8.63 9.97 12.97
CA HIS A 241 -8.95 10.51 14.27
C HIS A 241 -7.74 10.37 15.21
N LEU A 242 -7.30 11.49 15.76
CA LEU A 242 -6.28 11.58 16.79
C LEU A 242 -6.94 11.62 18.17
N ARG A 243 -6.40 10.84 19.09
CA ARG A 243 -6.81 10.80 20.49
C ARG A 243 -5.59 11.00 21.37
N ASP A 244 -5.71 11.84 22.38
CA ASP A 244 -4.66 12.03 23.37
C ASP A 244 -4.43 10.74 24.18
N LEU A 245 -3.16 10.40 24.37
CA LEU A 245 -2.78 9.30 25.24
C LEU A 245 -2.74 9.77 26.69
N THR A 246 -3.11 8.85 27.59
CA THR A 246 -2.80 8.99 29.01
C THR A 246 -1.33 8.68 29.28
N ALA A 247 -0.78 9.17 30.39
CA ALA A 247 0.57 8.84 30.82
C ALA A 247 0.79 7.32 30.95
N ALA A 248 -0.23 6.57 31.39
CA ALA A 248 -0.17 5.12 31.53
C ALA A 248 -0.10 4.40 30.17
N GLU A 249 -0.88 4.84 29.18
CA GLU A 249 -0.81 4.31 27.81
C GLU A 249 0.54 4.59 27.18
N ALA A 250 1.02 5.84 27.29
CA ALA A 250 2.32 6.26 26.75
C ALA A 250 3.48 5.47 27.36
N LEU A 251 3.41 5.18 28.67
CA LEU A 251 4.39 4.33 29.36
C LEU A 251 4.28 2.87 28.90
N ALA A 252 3.07 2.33 28.75
CA ALA A 252 2.85 0.94 28.38
C ALA A 252 3.40 0.60 26.98
N ILE A 253 3.36 1.57 26.06
CA ILE A 253 3.93 1.42 24.71
C ILE A 253 5.38 1.92 24.62
N ASP A 254 5.95 2.40 25.73
CA ASP A 254 7.26 3.04 25.82
C ASP A 254 7.46 4.15 24.77
N LEU A 255 6.48 5.05 24.66
CA LEU A 255 6.41 6.07 23.62
C LEU A 255 7.60 7.04 23.65
N ALA A 256 8.05 7.38 24.86
CA ALA A 256 9.19 8.25 25.10
C ALA A 256 10.55 7.55 24.96
N GLY A 257 10.56 6.21 24.95
CA GLY A 257 11.76 5.39 24.82
C GLY A 257 11.82 4.66 23.49
N SER A 258 11.59 3.35 23.53
CA SER A 258 11.84 2.40 22.43
C SER A 258 10.75 2.33 21.36
N TYR A 259 9.63 3.03 21.52
CA TYR A 259 8.61 3.05 20.45
C TYR A 259 9.16 3.73 19.19
N GLU A 260 9.13 3.00 18.08
CA GLU A 260 9.46 3.50 16.76
C GLU A 260 8.44 3.00 15.73
N GLN A 261 8.02 3.90 14.84
CA GLN A 261 7.26 3.55 13.65
C GLN A 261 8.24 3.21 12.52
N VAL A 262 8.16 2.00 12.01
CA VAL A 262 9.12 1.50 11.01
C VAL A 262 8.38 1.13 9.72
N TYR A 263 8.30 2.08 8.79
CA TYR A 263 7.49 1.92 7.59
C TYR A 263 8.13 1.03 6.51
N LEU A 264 9.46 0.91 6.52
CA LEU A 264 10.21 0.18 5.49
C LEU A 264 10.71 -1.16 6.02
N HIS A 265 10.55 -2.22 5.23
CA HIS A 265 10.93 -3.57 5.64
C HIS A 265 12.44 -3.72 5.91
N GLU A 266 13.31 -2.96 5.25
CA GLU A 266 14.76 -3.00 5.49
C GLU A 266 15.12 -2.54 6.91
N HIS A 267 14.30 -1.68 7.50
CA HIS A 267 14.47 -1.19 8.87
C HIS A 267 13.69 -2.08 9.85
N PHE A 268 12.57 -2.66 9.42
CA PHE A 268 11.74 -3.52 10.24
C PHE A 268 12.46 -4.81 10.65
N GLU A 269 13.15 -5.45 9.70
CA GLU A 269 13.90 -6.69 9.94
C GLU A 269 14.91 -6.60 11.11
N PRO A 270 15.86 -5.65 11.12
CA PRO A 270 16.82 -5.53 12.20
C PRO A 270 16.18 -5.10 13.54
N ALA A 271 15.16 -4.23 13.51
CA ALA A 271 14.49 -3.73 14.72
C ALA A 271 13.60 -4.79 15.39
N LEU A 272 13.17 -5.82 14.65
CA LEU A 272 12.24 -6.83 15.13
C LEU A 272 12.75 -7.58 16.37
N ALA A 273 14.06 -7.83 16.46
CA ALA A 273 14.67 -8.48 17.60
C ALA A 273 14.53 -7.66 18.90
N GLU A 274 14.59 -6.33 18.79
CA GLU A 274 14.42 -5.41 19.91
C GLU A 274 12.94 -5.34 20.31
N PHE A 275 12.03 -5.25 19.35
CA PHE A 275 10.59 -5.18 19.60
C PHE A 275 10.02 -6.39 20.32
N ILE A 276 10.58 -7.59 20.10
CA ILE A 276 10.10 -8.82 20.73
C ILE A 276 10.87 -9.22 22.00
N ALA A 277 11.96 -8.50 22.33
CA ALA A 277 12.70 -8.71 23.55
C ALA A 277 11.78 -8.51 24.77
N PRO A 278 11.98 -9.26 25.87
CA PRO A 278 11.28 -8.95 27.10
C PRO A 278 11.63 -7.52 27.53
N HIS A 279 10.64 -6.66 27.74
CA HIS A 279 10.87 -5.41 28.46
C HIS A 279 11.27 -5.79 29.89
N ASN A 280 12.52 -5.53 30.23
CA ASN A 280 12.97 -5.58 31.62
C ASN A 280 12.35 -4.36 32.30
N GLY A 281 11.19 -4.55 32.92
CA GLY A 281 10.54 -3.54 33.76
C GLY A 281 11.30 -3.31 35.07
#